data_AF-A0A4Q5SNQ3-F1
#
_entry.id   AF-A0A4Q5SNQ3-F1
#
_cell.length_a   1.000
_cell.length_b   1.000
_cell.length_c   1.000
_cell.angle_alpha   90.00
_cell.angle_beta   90.00
_cell.angle_gamma   90.00
#
_symmetry.space_group_name_H-M   'P 1'
#
loop_
_entity.id
_entity.type
_entity.pdbx_description
1 polymer ?
#
loop_
_entity_poly.entity_id
_entity_poly.type
_entity_poly.pdbx_seq_one_letter_code
_entity_poly.pdbx_strand_id
1 'polypeptide(L)'
;MKQHSFTKYYRVFKHDTHVTEISVNDFLPVAVHRFKKGWYIDRPINELSGSPSHAYSLPVDNEMFYGYTTKIKAMEKAKAGALSYINLMIDEVETGINKLKQYRNDHYEDLNINLTDVSIRRLEKEMNIK
;
A
#
# COMPACT_ATOMS: atom_id res chain seq x y z
N MET A 1 41.99 0.27 18.63
CA MET A 1 40.85 -0.48 18.06
C MET A 1 40.13 0.45 17.10
N LYS A 2 40.09 0.13 15.79
CA LYS A 2 39.46 1.00 14.80
C LYS A 2 37.93 0.93 14.99
N GLN A 3 37.31 2.04 15.38
CA GLN A 3 35.86 2.20 15.28
C GLN A 3 35.49 2.11 13.79
N HIS A 4 35.00 0.95 13.36
CA HIS A 4 34.32 0.87 12.08
C HIS A 4 33.05 1.72 12.22
N SER A 5 33.08 2.91 11.62
CA SER A 5 31.90 3.74 11.42
C SER A 5 30.99 3.00 10.45
N PHE A 6 30.17 2.08 10.97
CA PHE A 6 29.12 1.46 10.18
C PHE A 6 28.10 2.56 9.89
N THR A 7 28.04 3.02 8.63
CA THR A 7 27.03 3.97 8.21
C THR A 7 25.65 3.34 8.48
N LYS A 8 24.88 3.98 9.35
CA LYS A 8 23.55 3.49 9.73
C LYS A 8 22.53 3.94 8.71
N TYR A 9 21.67 3.04 8.27
CA TYR A 9 20.52 3.35 7.44
C TYR A 9 19.23 2.98 8.17
N TYR A 10 18.12 3.57 7.74
CA TYR A 10 16.81 3.30 8.31
C TYR A 10 15.83 2.85 7.22
N ARG A 11 15.02 1.83 7.54
CA ARG A 11 13.86 1.40 6.73
C ARG A 11 12.56 1.56 7.49
N VAL A 12 11.49 1.64 6.72
CA VAL A 12 10.11 1.81 7.18
C VAL A 12 9.18 1.09 6.20
N PHE A 13 8.21 0.35 6.71
CA PHE A 13 7.15 -0.24 5.88
C PHE A 13 6.05 0.79 5.60
N LYS A 14 5.43 0.72 4.42
CA LYS A 14 4.39 1.70 3.98
C LYS A 14 3.19 1.79 4.92
N HIS A 15 2.86 0.70 5.60
CA HIS A 15 1.69 0.58 6.47
C HIS A 15 2.07 0.53 7.96
N ASP A 16 3.32 0.84 8.30
CA ASP A 16 3.85 0.72 9.66
C ASP A 16 4.46 2.04 10.14
N THR A 17 4.48 2.22 11.46
CA THR A 17 5.14 3.32 12.14
C THR A 17 6.52 2.94 12.67
N HIS A 18 6.86 1.65 12.68
CA HIS A 18 8.15 1.19 13.15
C HIS A 18 9.29 1.53 12.17
N VAL A 19 10.33 2.16 12.72
CA VAL A 19 11.58 2.43 12.00
C VAL A 19 12.61 1.39 12.41
N THR A 20 13.12 0.60 11.46
CA THR A 20 14.21 -0.36 11.71
C THR A 20 15.54 0.23 11.27
N GLU A 21 16.57 0.07 12.09
CA GLU A 21 17.96 0.37 11.72
C GLU A 21 18.53 -0.81 10.90
N ILE A 22 19.29 -0.49 9.85
CA ILE A 22 19.92 -1.45 8.93
C ILE A 22 21.41 -1.11 8.82
N SER A 23 22.23 -2.16 8.75
CA SER A 23 23.66 -2.03 8.52
C SER A 23 23.98 -2.01 7.02
N VAL A 24 25.08 -1.35 6.64
CA VAL A 24 25.64 -1.42 5.26
C VAL A 24 25.92 -2.87 4.84
N ASN A 25 26.20 -3.76 5.80
CA ASN A 25 26.46 -5.17 5.53
C ASN A 25 25.23 -5.92 5.00
N ASP A 26 24.01 -5.39 5.21
CA ASP A 26 22.76 -6.00 4.75
C ASP A 26 22.45 -5.62 3.29
N PHE A 27 23.28 -4.79 2.66
CA PHE A 27 23.11 -4.40 1.27
C PHE A 27 23.65 -5.50 0.37
N LEU A 28 22.82 -5.93 -0.57
CA LEU A 28 23.22 -6.89 -1.59
C LEU A 28 23.76 -6.14 -2.81
N PRO A 29 24.74 -6.70 -3.53
CA PRO A 29 25.17 -6.13 -4.80
C PRO A 29 23.97 -6.14 -5.76
N VAL A 30 23.68 -4.99 -6.39
CA VAL A 30 22.69 -4.90 -7.45
C VAL A 30 23.13 -5.87 -8.55
N ALA A 31 22.34 -6.91 -8.78
CA ALA A 31 22.52 -7.77 -9.94
C ALA A 31 22.26 -6.91 -11.18
N VAL A 32 23.35 -6.37 -11.76
CA VAL A 32 23.32 -5.70 -13.05
C VAL A 32 22.71 -6.71 -14.00
N HIS A 33 21.47 -6.47 -14.42
CA HIS A 33 20.83 -7.29 -15.43
C HIS A 33 21.78 -7.27 -16.62
N ARG A 34 22.39 -8.43 -16.91
CA ARG A 34 23.14 -8.61 -18.14
C ARG A 34 22.12 -8.37 -19.24
N PHE A 35 22.17 -7.18 -19.86
CA PHE A 35 21.39 -6.87 -21.03
C PHE A 35 21.55 -8.04 -22.00
N LYS A 36 20.42 -8.60 -22.45
CA LYS A 36 20.42 -9.73 -23.39
C LYS A 36 21.34 -9.36 -24.56
N LYS A 37 22.37 -10.17 -24.79
CA LYS A 37 23.26 -10.12 -25.96
C LYS A 37 22.40 -9.90 -27.22
N GLY A 38 22.54 -8.76 -27.89
CA GLY A 38 21.97 -8.58 -29.24
C GLY A 38 21.45 -7.19 -29.65
N TRP A 39 21.43 -6.18 -28.78
CA TRP A 39 20.97 -4.84 -29.19
C TRP A 39 22.15 -3.95 -29.53
N TYR A 40 22.34 -3.69 -30.83
CA TYR A 40 23.25 -2.69 -31.35
C TYR A 40 22.69 -1.31 -31.03
N ILE A 41 23.38 -0.57 -30.15
CA ILE A 41 23.28 0.88 -30.12
C ILE A 41 24.71 1.41 -30.13
N ASP A 42 25.04 2.12 -31.21
CA ASP A 42 26.27 2.88 -31.40
C ASP A 42 26.50 3.82 -30.21
N ARG A 43 27.46 3.49 -29.36
CA ARG A 43 28.26 4.48 -28.62
C ARG A 43 29.59 3.86 -28.19
N PRO A 44 30.73 4.41 -28.62
CA PRO A 44 32.02 3.95 -28.15
C PRO A 44 32.25 4.58 -26.78
N ILE A 45 32.28 3.77 -25.72
CA ILE A 45 32.88 4.20 -24.46
C ILE A 45 34.24 3.55 -24.42
N ASN A 46 35.26 4.39 -24.62
CA ASN A 46 36.67 4.09 -24.47
C ASN A 46 36.89 3.15 -23.28
N GLU A 47 37.48 1.99 -23.57
CA GLU A 47 38.12 1.12 -22.62
C GLU A 47 39.26 1.88 -21.94
N LEU A 48 38.99 2.56 -20.84
CA LEU A 48 39.99 2.88 -19.81
C LEU A 48 39.24 3.42 -18.59
N SER A 49 39.39 2.73 -17.45
CA SER A 49 39.02 3.15 -16.09
C SER A 49 37.62 2.76 -15.60
N GLY A 50 37.62 2.00 -14.50
CA GLY A 50 36.49 1.91 -13.59
C GLY A 50 36.07 0.47 -13.35
N SER A 51 36.58 -0.12 -12.27
CA SER A 51 35.98 -1.30 -11.62
C SER A 51 34.46 -1.22 -11.72
N PRO A 52 33.73 -2.33 -12.01
CA PRO A 52 32.27 -2.29 -11.94
C PRO A 52 31.92 -1.76 -10.56
N SER A 53 31.43 -0.53 -10.51
CA SER A 53 30.89 0.07 -9.30
C SER A 53 29.68 -0.80 -9.01
N HIS A 54 29.89 -1.83 -8.18
CA HIS A 54 28.82 -2.68 -7.70
C HIS A 54 27.99 -1.74 -6.84
N ALA A 55 26.95 -1.15 -7.45
CA ALA A 55 25.99 -0.38 -6.70
C ALA A 55 25.38 -1.36 -5.71
N TYR A 56 25.67 -1.19 -4.42
CA TYR A 56 25.04 -1.96 -3.36
C TYR A 56 23.72 -1.27 -3.05
N SER A 57 22.60 -1.98 -3.22
CA SER A 57 21.29 -1.47 -2.84
C SER A 57 20.57 -2.51 -2.01
N LEU A 58 19.76 -2.06 -1.06
CA LEU A 58 18.79 -2.94 -0.44
C LEU A 58 17.82 -3.43 -1.53
N PRO A 59 17.35 -4.69 -1.46
CA PRO A 59 16.38 -5.21 -2.41
C PRO A 59 15.16 -4.28 -2.43
N VAL A 60 14.74 -3.90 -3.64
CA VAL A 60 13.56 -3.05 -3.85
C VAL A 60 12.34 -3.86 -3.45
N ASP A 61 11.92 -3.77 -2.20
CA ASP A 61 10.61 -4.26 -1.80
C ASP A 61 9.59 -3.15 -2.06
N ASN A 62 8.58 -3.46 -2.88
CA ASN A 62 7.51 -2.53 -3.23
C ASN A 62 6.75 -2.03 -2.01
N GLU A 63 6.82 -2.73 -0.87
CA GLU A 63 6.14 -2.38 0.38
C GLU A 63 7.00 -1.53 1.33
N MET A 64 8.27 -1.27 1.00
CA MET A 64 9.22 -0.60 1.89
C MET A 64 9.70 0.76 1.38
N PHE A 65 9.78 1.72 2.30
CA PHE A 65 10.59 2.93 2.15
C PHE A 65 11.95 2.70 2.83
N TYR A 66 13.04 2.74 2.07
CA TYR A 66 14.37 2.42 2.59
C TYR A 66 15.45 3.42 2.14
N GLY A 67 16.62 3.34 2.76
CA GLY A 67 17.80 4.12 2.38
C GLY A 67 17.87 5.51 3.03
N TYR A 68 17.14 5.75 4.12
CA TYR A 68 17.25 7.02 4.85
C TYR A 68 18.53 7.05 5.67
N THR A 69 19.35 8.07 5.45
CA THR A 69 20.58 8.33 6.21
C THR A 69 20.31 8.89 7.61
N THR A 70 19.14 9.49 7.82
CA THR A 70 18.74 10.09 9.09
C THR A 70 17.45 9.46 9.61
N LYS A 71 17.42 9.18 10.91
CA LYS A 71 16.24 8.64 11.61
C LYS A 71 15.03 9.56 11.48
N ILE A 72 15.25 10.88 11.52
CA ILE A 72 14.19 11.89 11.41
C ILE A 72 13.45 11.74 10.07
N LYS A 73 14.18 11.63 8.96
CA LYS A 73 13.59 11.47 7.63
C LYS A 73 12.84 10.14 7.48
N ALA A 74 13.35 9.08 8.12
CA ALA A 74 12.64 7.81 8.17
C ALA A 74 11.33 7.93 8.95
N MET A 75 11.33 8.57 10.11
CA MET A 75 10.12 8.79 10.92
C MET A 75 9.08 9.65 10.19
N GLU A 76 9.50 10.69 9.47
CA GLU A 76 8.58 11.50 8.64
C GLU A 76 7.89 10.65 7.58
N LYS A 77 8.62 9.73 6.95
CA LYS A 77 8.08 8.82 5.94
C LYS A 77 7.19 7.75 6.54
N ALA A 78 7.49 7.27 7.73
CA ALA A 78 6.61 6.40 8.51
C ALA A 78 5.28 7.08 8.81
N LYS A 79 5.33 8.34 9.28
CA LYS A 79 4.14 9.14 9.54
C LYS A 79 3.31 9.36 8.28
N ALA A 80 3.95 9.69 7.16
CA ALA A 80 3.27 9.90 5.89
C ALA A 80 2.62 8.60 5.35
N GLY A 81 3.31 7.46 5.45
CA GLY A 81 2.78 6.15 5.08
C GLY A 81 1.58 5.75 5.93
N ALA A 82 1.71 5.85 7.26
CA ALA A 82 0.62 5.57 8.19
C ALA A 82 -0.60 6.47 7.94
N LEU A 83 -0.41 7.77 7.71
CA LEU A 83 -1.51 8.69 7.37
C LEU A 83 -2.20 8.29 6.07
N SER A 84 -1.42 7.93 5.04
CA SER A 84 -1.98 7.45 3.77
C SER A 84 -2.82 6.18 3.95
N TYR A 85 -2.38 5.26 4.83
CA TYR A 85 -3.11 4.04 5.11
C TYR A 85 -4.40 4.29 5.90
N ILE A 86 -4.38 5.23 6.85
CA ILE A 86 -5.58 5.66 7.57
C ILE A 86 -6.62 6.24 6.59
N ASN A 87 -6.20 7.09 5.67
CA ASN A 87 -7.10 7.65 4.65
C ASN A 87 -7.71 6.55 3.76
N LEU A 88 -6.90 5.57 3.33
CA LEU A 88 -7.40 4.42 2.59
C LEU A 88 -8.48 3.65 3.36
N MET A 89 -8.26 3.38 4.65
CA MET A 89 -9.27 2.71 5.49
C MET A 89 -10.54 3.54 5.66
N ILE A 90 -10.43 4.88 5.75
CA ILE A 90 -11.59 5.77 5.79
C ILE A 90 -12.38 5.65 4.49
N ASP A 91 -11.71 5.71 3.34
CA ASP A 91 -12.35 5.59 2.03
C ASP A 91 -13.09 4.24 1.89
N GLU A 92 -12.45 3.14 2.31
CA GLU A 92 -13.08 1.81 2.32
C GLU A 92 -14.35 1.77 3.17
N VAL A 93 -14.32 2.34 4.38
CA VAL A 93 -15.49 2.43 5.26
C VAL A 93 -16.60 3.27 4.62
N GLU A 94 -16.26 4.42 4.02
CA GLU A 94 -17.24 5.26 3.33
C GLU A 94 -17.89 4.53 2.16
N THR A 95 -17.13 3.77 1.37
CA THR A 95 -17.71 2.94 0.31
C THR A 95 -18.64 1.86 0.86
N GLY A 96 -18.29 1.24 1.98
CA GLY A 96 -19.14 0.26 2.67
C GLY A 96 -20.45 0.87 3.15
N ILE A 97 -20.40 2.05 3.78
CA ILE A 97 -21.58 2.80 4.22
C ILE A 97 -22.47 3.15 3.03
N ASN A 98 -21.89 3.60 1.92
CA ASN A 98 -22.65 3.94 0.72
C ASN A 98 -23.35 2.73 0.11
N LYS A 99 -22.68 1.57 0.07
CA LYS A 99 -23.31 0.31 -0.37
C LYS A 99 -24.49 -0.08 0.53
N LEU A 100 -24.37 0.08 1.85
CA LEU A 100 -25.48 -0.20 2.78
C LEU A 100 -26.65 0.76 2.59
N LYS A 101 -26.39 2.05 2.38
CA LYS A 101 -27.43 3.04 2.07
C LYS A 101 -28.13 2.71 0.76
N GLN A 102 -27.37 2.31 -0.26
CA GLN A 102 -27.93 1.89 -1.54
C GLN A 102 -28.80 0.64 -1.37
N TYR A 103 -28.30 -0.42 -0.72
CA TYR A 103 -29.08 -1.62 -0.43
C TYR A 103 -30.39 -1.28 0.29
N ARG A 104 -30.31 -0.40 1.30
CA ARG A 104 -31.50 0.08 2.02
C ARG A 104 -32.48 0.74 1.06
N ASN A 105 -32.05 1.69 0.23
CA ASN A 105 -32.94 2.40 -0.69
C ASN A 105 -33.57 1.44 -1.71
N ASP A 106 -32.78 0.54 -2.29
CA ASP A 106 -33.22 -0.40 -3.31
C ASP A 106 -34.27 -1.38 -2.77
N HIS A 107 -34.21 -1.73 -1.48
CA HIS A 107 -35.13 -2.70 -0.85
C HIS A 107 -36.18 -2.03 0.05
N TYR A 108 -36.19 -0.69 0.17
CA TYR A 108 -37.13 0.02 1.04
C TYR A 108 -38.56 -0.04 0.48
N GLU A 109 -38.70 0.05 -0.84
CA GLU A 109 -40.00 -0.04 -1.50
C GLU A 109 -40.59 -1.44 -1.35
N ASP A 110 -39.79 -2.49 -1.58
CA ASP A 110 -40.22 -3.88 -1.41
C ASP A 110 -40.64 -4.19 0.02
N LEU A 111 -39.89 -3.71 1.02
CA LEU A 111 -40.24 -3.93 2.41
C LEU A 111 -41.52 -3.18 2.80
N ASN A 112 -41.67 -1.94 2.36
CA ASN A 112 -42.84 -1.13 2.68
C ASN A 112 -44.10 -1.63 1.97
N ILE A 113 -44.00 -2.03 0.69
CA ILE A 113 -45.09 -2.64 -0.07
C ILE A 113 -45.51 -3.93 0.63
N ASN A 114 -44.58 -4.82 0.98
CA ASN A 114 -44.90 -6.08 1.66
C ASN A 114 -45.57 -5.85 3.03
N LEU A 115 -45.08 -4.91 3.84
CA LEU A 115 -45.69 -4.58 5.13
C LEU A 115 -47.10 -4.02 4.96
N THR A 116 -47.31 -3.18 3.95
CA THR A 116 -48.63 -2.61 3.64
C THR A 116 -49.58 -3.70 3.17
N ASP A 117 -49.14 -4.58 2.27
CA ASP A 117 -49.92 -5.72 1.75
C ASP A 117 -50.33 -6.69 2.87
N VAL A 118 -49.39 -7.02 3.76
CA VAL A 118 -49.66 -7.87 4.94
C VAL A 118 -50.70 -7.21 5.86
N SER A 119 -50.62 -5.89 6.02
CA SER A 119 -51.57 -5.13 6.83
C SER A 119 -52.96 -5.08 6.19
N ILE A 120 -53.05 -4.91 4.87
CA ILE A 120 -54.30 -4.93 4.10
C ILE A 120 -54.96 -6.31 4.22
N ARG A 121 -54.23 -7.40 3.95
CA ARG A 121 -54.77 -8.77 4.09
C ARG A 121 -55.24 -9.09 5.50
N ARG A 122 -54.57 -8.55 6.52
CA ARG A 122 -55.01 -8.69 7.91
C ARG A 122 -56.35 -8.01 8.13
N LEU A 123 -56.52 -6.77 7.65
CA LEU A 123 -57.76 -6.01 7.76
C LEU A 123 -58.89 -6.67 6.96
N GLU A 124 -58.65 -7.15 5.74
CA GLU A 124 -59.63 -7.88 4.94
C GLU A 124 -60.16 -9.12 5.67
N LYS A 125 -59.27 -9.86 6.33
CA LYS A 125 -59.62 -11.03 7.14
C LYS A 125 -60.44 -10.66 8.38
N GLU A 126 -60.11 -9.56 9.06
CA GLU A 126 -60.88 -9.05 10.21
C GLU A 126 -62.26 -8.54 9.79
N MET A 127 -62.38 -8.00 8.58
CA MET A 127 -63.63 -7.45 8.04
C MET A 127 -64.50 -8.48 7.28
N ASN A 128 -64.07 -9.74 7.14
CA ASN A 128 -64.74 -10.77 6.34
C ASN A 128 -65.01 -10.35 4.88
N ILE A 129 -64.17 -9.48 4.33
CA ILE A 129 -64.27 -9.06 2.93
C ILE A 129 -63.49 -10.09 2.11
N LYS A 130 -64.16 -10.74 1.16
CA LYS A 130 -63.58 -11.70 0.20
C LYS A 130 -63.36 -11.03 -1.15
#